data_AF-A0A0L8FZ47-F1
#
_entry.id   AF-A0A0L8FZ47-F1
#
_cell.length_a   1.000
_cell.length_b   1.000
_cell.length_c   1.000
_cell.angle_alpha   90.00
_cell.angle_beta   90.00
_cell.angle_gamma   90.00
#
_symmetry.space_group_name_H-M   'P 1'
#
loop_
_entity.id
_entity.type
_entity.pdbx_description
1 polymer ?
#
loop_
_entity_poly.entity_id
_entity_poly.type
_entity_poly.pdbx_seq_one_letter_code
_entity_poly.pdbx_strand_id
1 'polypeptide(L)'
;HFFAYIFEYIYISNSRYFGFFLFIRSISRMSTRREIRTSCCASIYGRVKLKGGITRHGAHVNIYETNDFKQLFYHRRCVPHVLNRPCNFVSKYLKSICVQRYTYQHAMVTYGDYKRIFYDLIKIKSGCECEVID
;
A
#
# COMPACT_ATOMS: atom_id res chain seq x y z
N HIS A 1 19.70 -30.93 17.18
CA HIS A 1 18.92 -29.73 17.53
C HIS A 1 19.37 -28.58 16.62
N PHE A 2 18.86 -28.47 15.39
CA PHE A 2 17.61 -27.85 14.93
C PHE A 2 17.84 -26.41 14.39
N PHE A 3 17.90 -26.33 13.04
CA PHE A 3 17.59 -25.22 12.09
C PHE A 3 18.22 -23.83 12.31
N ALA A 4 19.13 -23.33 11.45
CA ALA A 4 19.00 -22.97 10.03
C ALA A 4 17.93 -21.91 9.74
N TYR A 5 18.33 -20.69 9.34
CA TYR A 5 17.87 -20.00 8.12
C TYR A 5 18.84 -18.86 7.78
N ILE A 6 19.34 -18.92 6.55
CA ILE A 6 20.40 -18.13 5.93
C ILE A 6 19.81 -16.87 5.29
N PHE A 7 20.44 -15.72 5.50
CA PHE A 7 20.23 -14.49 4.73
C PHE A 7 21.15 -14.52 3.50
N GLU A 8 20.59 -14.54 2.30
CA GLU A 8 21.30 -14.18 1.07
C GLU A 8 20.61 -12.98 0.42
N TYR A 9 21.33 -11.88 0.32
CA TYR A 9 21.13 -10.85 -0.71
C TYR A 9 22.51 -10.54 -1.29
N ILE A 10 22.87 -11.22 -2.37
CA ILE A 10 24.06 -10.92 -3.17
C ILE A 10 23.62 -10.01 -4.32
N TYR A 11 24.12 -8.78 -4.32
CA TYR A 11 24.00 -7.82 -5.41
C TYR A 11 25.33 -7.82 -6.18
N ILE A 12 25.41 -8.53 -7.30
CA ILE A 12 26.54 -8.41 -8.24
C ILE A 12 26.00 -8.56 -9.66
N SER A 13 26.10 -7.51 -10.47
CA SER A 13 26.71 -7.66 -11.80
C SER A 13 27.15 -6.30 -12.35
N ASN A 14 28.44 -6.22 -12.66
CA ASN A 14 29.05 -5.20 -13.49
C ASN A 14 30.04 -5.93 -14.42
N SER A 15 30.27 -5.37 -15.61
CA SER A 15 31.09 -5.86 -16.74
C SER A 15 30.51 -7.03 -17.54
N ARG A 16 30.19 -6.91 -18.84
CA ARG A 16 30.94 -6.51 -20.08
C ARG A 16 31.32 -7.77 -20.89
N TYR A 17 30.86 -7.78 -22.15
CA TYR A 17 31.25 -8.65 -23.27
C TYR A 17 30.93 -10.16 -23.16
N PHE A 18 30.12 -10.69 -24.10
CA PHE A 18 30.61 -11.37 -25.31
C PHE A 18 29.48 -12.21 -25.97
N GLY A 19 29.35 -12.10 -27.29
CA GLY A 19 28.96 -13.22 -28.16
C GLY A 19 27.50 -13.68 -28.21
N PHE A 20 26.75 -13.10 -29.15
CA PHE A 20 26.00 -13.81 -30.20
C PHE A 20 25.65 -15.30 -29.93
N PHE A 21 24.38 -15.63 -29.69
CA PHE A 21 23.78 -16.91 -30.12
C PHE A 21 22.24 -16.82 -30.13
N LEU A 22 21.69 -16.91 -31.34
CA LEU A 22 20.38 -17.45 -31.73
C LEU A 22 19.19 -17.22 -30.78
N PHE A 23 18.33 -16.25 -31.13
CA PHE A 23 17.04 -16.01 -30.47
C PHE A 23 16.04 -17.11 -30.83
N ILE A 24 16.07 -18.23 -30.10
CA ILE A 24 14.95 -19.18 -30.09
C ILE A 24 13.75 -18.50 -29.42
N ARG A 25 12.66 -18.37 -30.20
CA ARG A 25 11.31 -18.02 -29.74
C ARG A 25 10.81 -19.06 -28.74
N SER A 26 11.04 -18.84 -27.45
CA SER A 26 10.18 -19.34 -26.37
C SER A 26 10.74 -18.93 -25.02
N ILE A 27 10.27 -17.82 -24.45
CA ILE A 27 10.45 -17.56 -23.01
C ILE A 27 9.09 -17.19 -22.43
N SER A 28 8.46 -18.25 -21.92
CA SER A 28 7.74 -18.28 -20.66
C SER A 28 6.86 -17.06 -20.38
N ARG A 29 5.58 -17.16 -20.80
CA ARG A 29 4.50 -16.50 -20.06
C ARG A 29 4.63 -16.97 -18.62
N MET A 30 5.21 -16.14 -17.76
CA MET A 30 5.09 -16.29 -16.32
C MET A 30 3.61 -16.10 -16.00
N SER A 31 2.85 -17.19 -16.09
CA SER A 31 1.52 -17.32 -15.56
C SER A 31 1.65 -17.15 -14.05
N THR A 32 1.59 -15.91 -13.58
CA THR A 32 1.15 -15.62 -12.24
C THR A 32 -0.20 -16.30 -12.13
N ARG A 33 -0.24 -17.49 -11.52
CA ARG A 33 -1.48 -18.09 -11.05
C ARG A 33 -2.05 -17.04 -10.10
N ARG A 34 -2.94 -16.17 -10.60
CA ARG A 34 -3.79 -15.35 -9.75
C ARG A 34 -4.62 -16.36 -9.00
N GLU A 35 -4.20 -16.70 -7.78
CA GLU A 35 -5.15 -17.16 -6.80
C GLU A 35 -6.21 -16.06 -6.74
N ILE A 36 -7.36 -16.27 -7.38
CA ILE A 36 -8.50 -15.35 -7.28
C ILE A 36 -9.09 -15.61 -5.90
N ARG A 37 -8.38 -15.15 -4.87
CA ARG A 37 -8.95 -15.03 -3.53
C ARG A 37 -9.97 -13.91 -3.62
N THR A 38 -11.24 -14.28 -3.79
CA THR A 38 -12.35 -13.32 -3.71
C THR A 38 -12.43 -12.82 -2.28
N SER A 39 -12.14 -11.53 -2.06
CA SER A 39 -12.29 -10.94 -0.74
C SER A 39 -13.71 -10.41 -0.53
N CYS A 40 -14.15 -10.41 0.74
CA CYS A 40 -15.44 -9.88 1.15
C CYS A 40 -15.61 -8.39 0.76
N CYS A 41 -14.62 -7.56 1.12
CA CYS A 41 -14.48 -6.18 0.65
C CYS A 41 -13.13 -6.01 -0.06
N ALA A 42 -13.14 -5.84 -1.39
CA ALA A 42 -11.91 -5.72 -2.18
C ALA A 42 -11.17 -4.40 -1.94
N SER A 43 -9.85 -4.51 -1.90
CA SER A 43 -8.94 -3.39 -1.68
C SER A 43 -7.84 -3.33 -2.72
N ILE A 44 -7.42 -2.12 -3.09
CA ILE A 44 -6.32 -1.83 -4.01
C ILE A 44 -5.15 -1.30 -3.18
N TYR A 45 -4.02 -1.99 -3.25
CA TYR A 45 -2.77 -1.53 -2.67
C TYR A 45 -2.05 -0.57 -3.63
N GLY A 46 -1.38 0.44 -3.09
CA GLY A 46 -0.60 1.38 -3.87
C GLY A 46 0.38 2.18 -3.02
N ARG A 47 1.18 3.00 -3.71
CA ARG A 47 2.00 4.06 -3.13
C ARG A 47 1.42 5.40 -3.53
N VAL A 48 1.36 6.34 -2.60
CA VAL A 48 0.83 7.68 -2.85
C VAL A 48 1.79 8.75 -2.34
N LYS A 49 1.95 9.81 -3.13
CA LYS A 49 2.59 11.05 -2.69
C LYS A 49 1.49 11.97 -2.13
N LEU A 50 1.60 12.34 -0.87
CA LEU A 50 0.66 13.26 -0.22
C LEU A 50 1.30 14.63 -0.07
N LYS A 51 0.51 15.68 -0.29
CA LYS A 51 0.91 17.07 0.00
C LYS A 51 0.53 17.48 1.43
N GLY A 52 -0.49 16.86 2.00
CA GLY A 52 -0.94 17.10 3.36
C GLY A 52 -1.56 15.86 3.97
N GLY A 53 -1.82 15.93 5.28
CA GLY A 53 -2.37 14.84 6.07
C GLY A 53 -3.14 15.35 7.28
N ILE A 54 -3.72 14.41 8.00
CA ILE A 54 -4.39 14.66 9.29
C ILE A 54 -3.65 13.85 10.33
N THR A 55 -3.23 14.48 11.43
CA THR A 55 -2.51 13.79 12.50
C THR A 55 -3.46 12.97 13.37
N ARG A 56 -2.92 12.18 14.31
CA ARG A 56 -3.74 11.44 15.29
C ARG A 56 -4.66 12.36 16.10
N HIS A 57 -4.22 13.59 16.37
CA HIS A 57 -4.98 14.59 17.11
C HIS A 57 -5.95 15.39 16.23
N GLY A 58 -6.10 15.03 14.95
CA GLY A 58 -7.00 15.70 14.02
C GLY A 58 -6.44 16.99 13.42
N ALA A 59 -5.17 17.32 13.65
CA ALA A 59 -4.57 18.53 13.10
C ALA A 59 -4.25 18.35 11.61
N HIS A 60 -4.54 19.39 10.82
CA HIS A 60 -4.13 19.45 9.42
C HIS A 60 -2.66 19.84 9.33
N VAL A 61 -1.90 19.08 8.53
CA VAL A 61 -0.47 19.28 8.35
C VAL A 61 -0.09 19.16 6.89
N ASN A 62 1.00 19.81 6.52
CA ASN A 62 1.63 19.63 5.21
C ASN A 62 2.71 18.57 5.32
N ILE A 63 2.82 17.71 4.31
CA ILE A 63 3.90 16.74 4.25
C ILE A 63 5.15 17.47 3.78
N TYR A 64 6.21 17.39 4.58
CA TYR A 64 7.48 18.02 4.22
C TYR A 64 8.05 17.40 2.94
N GLU A 65 8.35 18.24 1.96
CA GLU A 65 8.98 17.88 0.70
C GLU A 65 9.96 18.96 0.25
N THR A 66 11.03 18.53 -0.43
CA THR A 66 11.97 19.39 -1.15
C THR A 66 12.14 18.85 -2.58
N ASN A 67 13.00 19.48 -3.38
CA ASN A 67 13.32 18.96 -4.71
C ASN A 67 13.94 17.56 -4.65
N ASP A 68 14.76 17.31 -3.63
CA ASP A 68 15.54 16.08 -3.46
C ASP A 68 14.88 15.08 -2.51
N PHE A 69 13.90 15.52 -1.71
CA PHE A 69 13.24 14.67 -0.72
C PHE A 69 11.73 14.63 -0.92
N LYS A 70 11.19 13.44 -1.20
CA LYS A 70 9.76 13.17 -1.32
C LYS A 70 9.39 11.94 -0.52
N GLN A 71 8.37 12.06 0.31
CA GLN A 71 7.84 10.95 1.10
C GLN A 71 6.75 10.21 0.31
N LEU A 72 6.85 8.89 0.28
CA LEU A 72 5.84 8.01 -0.32
C LEU A 72 5.19 7.17 0.77
N PHE A 73 3.87 7.13 0.77
CA PHE A 73 3.09 6.37 1.74
C PHE A 73 2.49 5.15 1.08
N TYR A 74 2.57 4.02 1.76
CA TYR A 74 1.88 2.82 1.34
C TYR A 74 0.44 2.90 1.81
N HIS A 75 -0.49 2.78 0.88
CA HIS A 75 -1.90 2.84 1.20
C HIS A 75 -2.63 1.65 0.59
N ARG A 76 -3.74 1.31 1.23
CA ARG A 76 -4.68 0.33 0.72
C ARG A 76 -6.06 0.94 0.78
N ARG A 77 -6.63 1.21 -0.40
CA ARG A 77 -7.94 1.84 -0.53
C ARG A 77 -8.99 0.81 -0.94
N CYS A 78 -10.23 1.02 -0.52
CA CYS A 78 -11.36 0.29 -1.06
C CYS A 78 -11.41 0.42 -2.59
N VAL A 79 -11.78 -0.67 -3.25
CA VAL A 79 -12.17 -0.61 -4.67
C VAL A 79 -13.39 0.32 -4.79
N PRO A 80 -13.44 1.27 -5.76
CA PRO A 80 -14.50 2.28 -5.80
C PRO A 80 -15.92 1.71 -5.84
N HIS A 81 -16.14 0.60 -6.53
CA HIS A 81 -17.47 -0.03 -6.63
C HIS A 81 -17.83 -0.88 -5.40
N VAL A 82 -16.90 -1.09 -4.46
CA VAL A 82 -17.13 -1.86 -3.22
C VAL A 82 -17.41 -0.93 -2.04
N LEU A 83 -16.83 0.27 -2.01
CA LEU A 83 -17.01 1.21 -0.91
C LEU A 83 -18.51 1.53 -0.69
N ASN A 84 -18.94 1.47 0.57
CA ASN A 84 -20.32 1.70 1.00
C ASN A 84 -21.36 0.75 0.36
N ARG A 85 -20.93 -0.42 -0.13
CA ARG A 85 -21.82 -1.47 -0.61
C ARG A 85 -21.96 -2.58 0.44
N PRO A 86 -23.05 -3.37 0.38
CA PRO A 86 -23.16 -4.59 1.16
C PRO A 86 -21.96 -5.50 0.94
N CYS A 87 -21.55 -6.17 2.01
CA CYS A 87 -20.41 -7.05 1.97
C CYS A 87 -20.69 -8.28 1.11
N ASN A 88 -19.70 -8.73 0.35
CA ASN A 88 -19.82 -10.01 -0.33
C ASN A 88 -19.85 -11.15 0.71
N PHE A 89 -20.60 -12.21 0.42
CA PHE A 89 -20.71 -13.42 1.25
C PHE A 89 -21.40 -13.24 2.62
N VAL A 90 -21.93 -12.04 2.91
CA VAL A 90 -22.81 -11.83 4.07
C VAL A 90 -24.26 -12.09 3.68
N SER A 91 -25.02 -12.70 4.58
CA SER A 91 -26.46 -12.96 4.37
C SER A 91 -27.22 -11.68 4.05
N LYS A 92 -28.14 -11.75 3.08
CA LYS A 92 -28.98 -10.62 2.69
C LYS A 92 -29.93 -10.15 3.80
N TYR A 93 -30.16 -11.00 4.80
CA TYR A 93 -30.99 -10.67 5.97
C TYR A 93 -30.25 -9.81 6.99
N LEU A 94 -28.91 -9.73 6.91
CA LEU A 94 -28.09 -8.89 7.76
C LEU A 94 -27.74 -7.60 7.02
N LYS A 95 -27.81 -6.47 7.73
CA LYS A 95 -27.30 -5.20 7.18
C LYS A 95 -25.79 -5.24 7.27
N SER A 96 -25.11 -5.06 6.16
CA SER A 96 -23.65 -4.99 6.12
C SER A 96 -23.16 -3.91 5.19
N ILE A 97 -21.95 -3.40 5.43
CA ILE A 97 -21.35 -2.34 4.64
C ILE A 97 -19.82 -2.45 4.60
N CYS A 98 -19.24 -2.31 3.41
CA CYS A 98 -17.80 -2.20 3.23
C CYS A 98 -17.33 -0.78 3.53
N VAL A 99 -16.48 -0.62 4.55
CA VAL A 99 -15.97 0.67 5.02
C VAL A 99 -14.46 0.80 4.80
N GLN A 100 -14.00 2.03 4.52
CA GLN A 100 -12.58 2.33 4.43
C GLN A 100 -11.98 2.43 5.84
N ARG A 101 -11.00 1.57 6.11
CA ARG A 101 -10.17 1.64 7.31
C ARG A 101 -8.96 2.53 7.13
N TYR A 102 -8.50 3.06 8.25
CA TYR A 102 -7.34 3.93 8.33
C TYR A 102 -6.37 3.41 9.37
N THR A 103 -5.09 3.68 9.17
CA THR A 103 -4.03 3.50 10.15
C THR A 103 -3.20 4.78 10.21
N TYR A 104 -2.23 4.81 11.10
CA TYR A 104 -1.31 5.93 11.23
C TYR A 104 0.08 5.51 10.76
N GLN A 105 0.69 6.35 9.93
CA GLN A 105 2.07 6.17 9.46
C GLN A 105 2.90 7.40 9.82
N HIS A 106 4.18 7.18 10.08
CA HIS A 106 5.10 8.26 10.37
C HIS A 106 5.36 9.13 9.14
N ALA A 107 5.44 10.45 9.35
CA ALA A 107 5.76 11.43 8.34
C ALA A 107 6.53 12.60 8.94
N MET A 108 7.43 13.18 8.14
CA MET A 108 7.94 14.52 8.38
C MET A 108 6.91 15.52 7.88
N VAL A 109 6.49 16.45 8.74
CA VAL A 109 5.40 17.38 8.48
C VAL A 109 5.75 18.80 8.87
N THR A 110 5.06 19.76 8.29
CA THR A 110 5.09 21.16 8.73
C THR A 110 3.69 21.62 9.09
N TYR A 111 3.60 22.42 10.15
CA TYR A 111 2.38 23.14 10.50
C TYR A 111 2.36 24.48 9.73
N GLY A 112 1.28 25.26 9.85
CA GLY A 112 0.98 26.39 8.95
C GLY A 112 2.07 27.44 8.73
N ASP A 113 3.12 27.48 9.56
CA ASP A 113 4.28 28.37 9.42
C ASP A 113 5.36 27.88 8.42
N TYR A 114 5.34 26.60 8.02
CA TYR A 114 6.33 25.96 7.12
C TYR A 114 7.81 26.08 7.52
N LYS A 115 8.11 26.71 8.67
CA LYS A 115 9.48 26.97 9.15
C LYS A 115 10.05 25.82 9.95
N ARG A 116 9.20 25.06 10.63
CA ARG A 116 9.60 23.97 11.52
C ARG A 116 9.10 22.64 11.00
N ILE A 117 10.00 21.67 10.99
CA ILE A 117 9.73 20.29 10.59
C ILE A 117 9.50 19.49 11.86
N PHE A 118 8.41 18.73 11.87
CA PHE A 118 8.02 17.84 12.96
C PHE A 118 7.96 16.42 12.44
N TYR A 119 8.16 15.46 13.34
CA TYR A 119 7.94 14.05 13.06
C TYR A 119 6.65 13.62 13.76
N ASP A 120 5.64 13.24 12.98
CA ASP A 120 4.30 12.94 13.50
C ASP A 120 3.67 11.75 12.75
N LEU A 121 2.52 11.30 13.24
CA LEU A 121 1.72 10.23 12.69
C LEU A 121 0.55 10.78 11.88
N ILE A 122 0.54 10.51 10.58
CA ILE A 122 -0.54 10.91 9.67
C ILE A 122 -1.49 9.76 9.37
N LYS A 123 -2.77 10.08 9.21
CA LYS A 123 -3.83 9.13 8.88
C LYS A 123 -3.73 8.68 7.41
N ILE A 124 -3.50 7.38 7.19
CA ILE A 124 -3.37 6.75 5.88
C ILE A 124 -4.42 5.65 5.72
N LYS A 125 -4.96 5.50 4.50
CA LYS A 125 -5.89 4.41 4.14
C LYS A 125 -5.22 3.05 4.29
N SER A 126 -5.75 2.17 5.14
CA SER A 126 -5.14 0.87 5.49
C SER A 126 -5.85 -0.35 4.90
N GLY A 127 -7.10 -0.19 4.45
CA GLY A 127 -7.83 -1.27 3.79
C GLY A 127 -9.33 -1.03 3.72
N CYS A 128 -10.02 -2.03 3.21
CA CYS A 128 -11.47 -2.11 3.22
C CYS A 128 -11.90 -3.26 4.14
N GLU A 129 -12.84 -3.02 5.03
CA GLU A 129 -13.34 -4.01 5.98
C GLU A 129 -14.87 -4.07 5.92
N CYS A 130 -15.43 -5.24 6.23
CA CYS A 130 -16.87 -5.42 6.32
C CYS A 130 -17.34 -5.11 7.74
N GLU A 131 -18.32 -4.24 7.88
CA GLU A 131 -19.08 -4.06 9.12
C GLU A 131 -20.45 -4.68 8.95
N VAL A 132 -20.84 -5.55 9.90
CA VAL A 132 -22.19 -6.06 10.03
C VAL A 132 -22.89 -5.22 11.10
N ILE A 133 -24.06 -4.70 10.76
CA ILE A 133 -24.87 -3.83 11.60
C ILE A 133 -26.05 -4.66 12.08
N ASP A 134 -26.07 -4.93 13.38
CA ASP A 134 -27.19 -5.56 14.08
C ASP A 134 -28.32 -4.55 14.36
#